data_AF-A0A1S2Q862-F1
#
_entry.id   AF-A0A1S2Q862-F1
#
_cell.length_a   1.000
_cell.length_b   1.000
_cell.length_c   1.000
_cell.angle_alpha   90.00
_cell.angle_beta   90.00
_cell.angle_gamma   90.00
#
_symmetry.space_group_name_H-M   'P 1'
#
loop_
_entity.id
_entity.type
_entity.pdbx_description
1 polymer ?
#
loop_
_entity_poly.entity_id
_entity_poly.type
_entity_poly.pdbx_seq_one_letter_code
_entity_poly.pdbx_strand_id
1 'polypeptide(L)' 'MSKEQLRLTAGEKARIAFLVARMAKRGLADDRQFGGRVDQRDLQRKVERIEEQARKRAKNGK' A
#
# COMPACT_ATOMS: atom_id res chain seq x y z
N MET A 1 -9.05 0.77 18.44
CA MET A 1 -8.33 -0.38 17.83
C MET A 1 -6.84 -0.16 18.00
N SER A 2 -6.19 -0.94 18.88
CA SER A 2 -4.75 -0.84 19.11
C SER A 2 -4.04 -1.17 17.79
N LYS A 3 -3.31 -0.19 17.23
CA LYS A 3 -2.39 -0.44 16.11
C LYS A 3 -1.30 -1.33 16.66
N GLU A 4 -1.44 -2.65 16.53
CA GLU A 4 -0.27 -3.53 16.50
C GLU A 4 0.67 -2.87 15.50
N GLN A 5 1.81 -2.36 15.98
CA GLN A 5 2.81 -1.77 15.11
C GLN A 5 3.31 -2.91 14.22
N LEU A 6 2.70 -3.02 13.06
CA LEU A 6 3.07 -3.93 12.00
C LEU A 6 4.54 -3.65 11.69
N ARG A 7 5.43 -4.48 12.25
CA ARG A 7 6.88 -4.30 12.13
C ARG A 7 7.28 -4.68 10.72
N LEU A 8 7.13 -3.75 9.78
CA LEU A 8 7.56 -3.89 8.40
C LEU A 8 9.09 -3.92 8.34
N THR A 9 9.62 -4.82 7.53
CA THR A 9 11.03 -4.84 7.14
C THR A 9 11.35 -3.63 6.25
N ALA A 10 12.63 -3.28 6.11
CA ALA A 10 13.06 -2.17 5.26
C ALA A 10 12.60 -2.33 3.80
N GLY A 11 12.63 -3.57 3.27
CA GLY A 11 12.15 -3.88 1.92
C GLY A 11 10.64 -3.74 1.75
N GLU A 12 9.85 -4.16 2.75
CA GLU A 12 8.39 -3.99 2.74
C GLU A 12 8.02 -2.50 2.79
N LYS A 13 8.72 -1.71 3.62
CA LYS A 13 8.53 -0.24 3.67
C LYS A 13 8.82 0.42 2.33
N ALA A 14 9.93 0.06 1.68
CA ALA A 14 10.29 0.61 0.37
C ALA A 14 9.23 0.27 -0.70
N ARG A 15 8.70 -0.96 -0.70
CA ARG A 15 7.63 -1.37 -1.62
C ARG A 15 6.33 -0.60 -1.38
N ILE A 16 5.92 -0.44 -0.12
CA ILE A 16 4.72 0.34 0.22
C ILE A 16 4.92 1.80 -0.20
N ALA A 17 6.07 2.40 0.12
CA ALA A 17 6.37 3.78 -0.28
C ALA A 17 6.30 3.98 -1.80
N PHE A 18 6.84 3.03 -2.57
CA PHE A 18 6.74 3.07 -4.04
C PHE A 18 5.30 2.96 -4.55
N LEU A 19 4.49 2.06 -3.97
CA LEU A 19 3.08 1.91 -4.33
C LEU A 19 2.26 3.16 -3.99
N VAL A 20 2.51 3.76 -2.82
CA VAL A 20 1.89 5.02 -2.41
C VAL A 20 2.30 6.17 -3.32
N ALA A 21 3.58 6.27 -3.70
CA ALA A 21 4.04 7.26 -4.67
C ALA A 21 3.35 7.09 -6.03
N ARG A 22 3.12 5.85 -6.48
CA ARG A 22 2.35 5.59 -7.72
C ARG A 22 0.88 5.96 -7.59
N MET A 23 0.24 5.72 -6.44
CA MET A 23 -1.12 6.17 -6.17
C MET A 23 -1.21 7.69 -6.18
N ALA A 24 -0.28 8.38 -5.52
CA ALA A 24 -0.19 9.84 -5.53
C ALA A 24 0.02 10.39 -6.95
N LYS A 25 0.92 9.78 -7.74
CA LYS A 25 1.13 10.15 -9.14
C LYS A 25 -0.14 9.97 -9.99
N ARG A 26 -0.87 8.86 -9.80
CA ARG A 26 -2.14 8.61 -10.49
C ARG A 26 -3.24 9.58 -10.04
N GLY A 27 -3.30 9.91 -8.76
CA GLY A 27 -4.24 10.88 -8.21
C GLY A 27 -3.97 12.31 -8.69
N LEU A 28 -2.71 12.69 -8.91
CA LEU A 28 -2.35 13.96 -9.55
C LEU A 28 -2.74 14.00 -11.02
N ALA A 29 -2.68 12.86 -11.72
CA ALA A 29 -3.11 12.75 -13.12
C ALA A 29 -4.64 12.64 -13.28
N ASP A 30 -5.37 12.46 -12.18
CA ASP A 30 -6.85 12.47 -12.10
C ASP A 30 -7.37 13.93 -12.09
N ASP A 31 -6.79 14.77 -12.96
CA ASP A 31 -7.26 16.13 -13.16
C ASP A 31 -8.69 16.06 -13.70
N ARG A 32 -9.62 16.66 -12.93
CA ARG A 32 -11.08 16.64 -13.10
C ARG A 32 -11.62 17.17 -14.43
N GLN A 33 -10.72 17.52 -15.35
CA GLN A 33 -11.02 18.20 -16.60
C GLN A 33 -11.30 17.23 -17.76
N PHE A 34 -10.67 16.05 -17.80
CA PHE A 34 -10.86 15.08 -18.90
C PHE A 34 -10.74 13.58 -18.52
N GLY A 35 -10.26 13.24 -17.32
CA GLY A 35 -9.97 11.86 -16.94
C GLY A 35 -10.90 11.36 -15.84
N GLY A 36 -11.67 10.31 -16.12
CA GLY A 36 -12.49 9.65 -15.11
C GLY A 36 -11.64 9.02 -14.00
N ARG A 37 -12.22 8.95 -12.79
CA ARG A 37 -11.66 8.40 -11.55
C ARG A 37 -10.65 7.28 -11.83
N VAL A 38 -9.35 7.60 -11.79
CA VAL A 38 -8.31 6.58 -12.00
C VAL A 38 -8.43 5.53 -10.90
N ASP A 39 -8.76 4.29 -11.28
CA ASP A 39 -8.87 3.19 -10.33
C ASP A 39 -7.51 2.92 -9.67
N GLN A 40 -7.49 3.01 -8.33
CA GLN A 40 -6.32 2.75 -7.49
C GLN A 40 -6.45 1.43 -6.71
N ARG A 41 -7.55 0.68 -6.89
CA ARG A 41 -7.82 -0.57 -6.16
C ARG A 41 -6.72 -1.61 -6.38
N ASP A 42 -6.08 -1.64 -7.55
CA ASP A 42 -4.97 -2.56 -7.81
C ASP A 42 -3.75 -2.26 -6.93
N LEU A 43 -3.46 -0.98 -6.71
CA LEU A 43 -2.34 -0.54 -5.87
C LEU A 43 -2.65 -0.73 -4.38
N GLN A 44 -3.90 -0.45 -3.97
CA GLN A 44 -4.36 -0.70 -2.60
C GLN A 44 -4.27 -2.20 -2.25
N ARG A 45 -4.77 -3.09 -3.12
CA ARG A 45 -4.66 -4.55 -2.93
C ARG A 45 -3.20 -5.02 -2.82
N LYS A 46 -2.26 -4.35 -3.49
CA LYS A 46 -0.82 -4.68 -3.36
C LYS A 46 -0.27 -4.26 -2.01
N VAL A 47 -0.67 -3.10 -1.48
CA VAL A 47 -0.31 -2.68 -0.12
C VAL A 47 -0.89 -3.64 0.91
N GLU A 48 -2.16 -3.97 0.81
CA GLU A 48 -2.84 -4.93 1.70
C GLU A 48 -2.15 -6.29 1.73
N ARG A 49 -1.72 -6.82 0.58
CA ARG A 49 -0.95 -8.07 0.51
C ARG A 49 0.37 -8.01 1.28
N ILE A 50 1.08 -6.87 1.20
CA ILE A 50 2.35 -6.68 1.93
C ILE A 50 2.08 -6.63 3.43
N GLU A 51 1.03 -5.93 3.85
CA GLU A 51 0.61 -5.88 5.25
C GLU A 51 0.18 -7.27 5.76
N GLU A 52 -0.57 -8.03 4.95
CA GLU A 52 -0.99 -9.38 5.29
C GLU A 52 0.21 -10.34 5.42
N GLN A 53 1.20 -10.24 4.53
CA GLN A 53 2.45 -10.99 4.63
C GLN A 53 3.20 -10.64 5.92
N ALA A 54 3.31 -9.36 6.26
CA ALA A 54 3.94 -8.93 7.50
C ALA A 54 3.16 -9.39 8.75
N ARG A 55 1.82 -9.43 8.69
CA ARG A 55 0.98 -10.03 9.76
C ARG A 55 1.21 -11.53 9.88
N LYS A 56 1.25 -12.26 8.77
CA LYS A 56 1.52 -13.71 8.76
C LYS A 56 2.90 -14.02 9.33
N ARG A 57 3.93 -13.24 8.97
CA ARG A 57 5.26 -13.36 9.57
C ARG A 57 5.26 -13.08 11.07
N ALA A 58 4.55 -12.04 11.52
CA ALA A 58 4.45 -11.74 12.94
C ALA A 58 3.74 -12.86 13.74
N LYS A 59 2.73 -13.51 13.12
CA LYS A 59 2.00 -14.65 13.72
C LYS A 59 2.81 -15.96 13.69
N ASN A 60 3.52 -16.23 12.60
CA ASN A 60 4.26 -17.47 12.38
C ASN A 60 5.72 -17.43 12.88
N GLY A 61 6.27 -16.25 13.12
CA GLY A 61 7.59 -16.05 13.73
C GLY A 61 7.56 -16.09 15.25
N LYS A 62 6.57 -16.79 15.81
CA LYS A 62 6.49 -17.17 17.22
C LYS A 62 7.07 -18.57 17.37
#